data_AF-A0A8H3H796-F1
#
_entry.id   AF-A0A8H3H796-F1
#
_cell.length_a   1.000
_cell.length_b   1.000
_cell.length_c   1.000
_cell.angle_alpha   90.00
_cell.angle_beta   90.00
_cell.angle_gamma   90.00
#
_symmetry.space_group_name_H-M   'P 1'
#
loop_
_entity.id
_entity.type
_entity.pdbx_description
1 polymer ?
#
loop_
_entity_poly.entity_id
_entity_poly.type
_entity_poly.pdbx_seq_one_letter_code
_entity_poly.pdbx_strand_id
1 'polypeptide(L)'
;MSTADDGSRSFSAALAQEEVRLSAEYPKPEDIPTCMSHLDEFFRCHALGPQFKAVYRHGTLAFCQPKFEDFKFCLSIKTLEPEERRKAWIRRRAEWWASRRVGQSSEDVWEIRTEPLQNFPPPPMLSPDPVPENTTA
;
A
#
# COMPACT_ATOMS: atom_id res chain seq x y z
N MET A 1 4.28 -30.71 9.01
CA MET A 1 5.21 -30.99 7.90
C MET A 1 5.97 -29.71 7.61
N SER A 2 7.29 -29.77 7.74
CA SER A 2 8.21 -28.63 7.67
C SER A 2 8.42 -28.10 6.26
N THR A 3 8.73 -26.79 6.24
CA THR A 3 9.63 -26.05 5.34
C THR A 3 9.29 -25.95 3.87
N ALA A 4 8.75 -24.78 3.50
CA ALA A 4 9.14 -24.09 2.28
C ALA A 4 9.36 -22.61 2.63
N ASP A 5 10.62 -22.27 2.91
CA ASP A 5 11.13 -20.91 2.75
C ASP A 5 11.05 -20.60 1.26
N ASP A 6 9.95 -19.97 0.85
CA ASP A 6 9.75 -19.45 -0.50
C ASP A 6 10.65 -18.21 -0.62
N GLY A 7 11.86 -18.41 -1.16
CA GLY A 7 12.89 -17.36 -1.27
C GLY A 7 12.44 -16.06 -1.96
N SER A 8 11.29 -16.09 -2.65
CA SER A 8 10.64 -14.92 -3.26
C SER A 8 9.98 -13.96 -2.25
N ARG A 9 9.62 -14.43 -1.05
CA ARG A 9 9.00 -13.64 0.04
C ARG A 9 9.93 -13.41 1.23
N SER A 10 11.24 -13.60 1.06
CA SER A 10 12.20 -13.27 2.13
C SER A 10 12.16 -11.76 2.40
N PHE A 11 12.03 -11.37 3.68
CA PHE A 11 11.99 -9.96 4.09
C PHE A 11 13.19 -9.17 3.56
N SER A 12 14.37 -9.80 3.52
CA SER A 12 15.58 -9.22 2.95
C SER A 12 15.48 -8.93 1.45
N ALA A 13 14.89 -9.83 0.66
CA ALA A 13 14.70 -9.60 -0.77
C ALA A 13 13.67 -8.49 -1.03
N ALA A 14 12.57 -8.48 -0.29
CA ALA A 14 11.57 -7.42 -0.36
C ALA A 14 12.16 -6.07 0.03
N LEU A 15 12.97 -6.01 1.10
CA LEU A 15 13.64 -4.79 1.53
C LEU A 15 14.60 -4.27 0.46
N ALA A 16 15.44 -5.12 -0.12
CA ALA A 16 16.34 -4.70 -1.20
C ALA A 16 15.58 -4.17 -2.44
N GLN A 17 14.48 -4.82 -2.81
CA GLN A 17 13.63 -4.35 -3.92
C GLN A 17 13.00 -2.99 -3.61
N GLU A 18 12.48 -2.79 -2.40
CA GLU A 18 11.87 -1.53 -1.97
C GLU A 18 12.90 -0.40 -1.85
N GLU A 19 14.11 -0.67 -1.37
CA GLU A 19 15.20 0.32 -1.34
C GLU A 19 15.57 0.79 -2.75
N VAL A 20 15.71 -0.13 -3.71
CA VAL A 20 15.97 0.23 -5.11
C VAL A 20 14.83 1.08 -5.66
N ARG A 21 13.57 0.65 -5.47
CA ARG A 21 12.39 1.39 -5.94
C ARG A 21 12.31 2.80 -5.34
N LEU A 22 12.46 2.92 -4.03
CA LEU A 22 12.38 4.20 -3.31
C LEU A 22 13.57 5.12 -3.63
N SER A 23 14.76 4.57 -3.84
CA SER A 23 15.94 5.35 -4.24
C SER A 23 15.78 5.98 -5.63
N ALA A 24 15.07 5.29 -6.54
CA ALA A 24 14.73 5.80 -7.87
C ALA A 24 13.60 6.83 -7.82
N GLU A 25 12.61 6.66 -6.93
CA GLU A 25 11.49 7.59 -6.77
C GLU A 25 11.90 8.90 -6.07
N TYR A 26 12.84 8.83 -5.14
CA TYR A 26 13.39 9.98 -4.42
C TYR A 26 14.88 10.14 -4.72
N PRO A 27 15.27 10.66 -5.90
CA PRO A 27 16.66 10.75 -6.35
C PRO A 27 17.49 11.78 -5.58
N LYS A 28 16.87 12.80 -4.98
CA LYS A 28 17.58 13.89 -4.30
C LYS A 28 17.17 14.03 -2.83
N PRO A 29 18.03 14.64 -1.98
CA PRO A 29 17.71 14.90 -0.58
C PRO A 29 16.55 15.88 -0.37
N GLU A 30 16.27 16.73 -1.35
CA GLU A 30 15.19 17.74 -1.33
C GLU A 30 13.79 17.14 -1.56
N ASP A 31 13.71 15.94 -2.14
CA ASP A 31 12.44 15.25 -2.42
C ASP A 31 11.82 14.62 -1.16
N ILE A 32 12.55 14.62 -0.05
CA ILE A 32 12.14 13.99 1.21
C ILE A 32 11.28 14.95 2.03
N PRO A 33 10.17 14.47 2.63
CA PRO A 33 9.33 15.30 3.48
C PRO A 33 10.11 15.92 4.64
N THR A 34 9.78 17.19 4.93
CA THR A 34 10.33 17.90 6.09
C THR A 34 9.66 17.38 7.37
N CYS A 35 10.33 17.52 8.53
CA CYS A 35 9.74 17.09 9.80
C CYS A 35 8.42 17.80 10.13
N MET A 36 8.22 19.04 9.66
CA MET A 36 6.94 19.74 9.78
C MET A 36 5.84 19.03 9.00
N SER A 37 6.12 18.52 7.79
CA SER A 37 5.15 17.74 7.02
C SER A 37 4.69 16.47 7.75
N HIS A 38 5.60 15.81 8.49
CA HIS A 38 5.23 14.68 9.34
C HIS A 38 4.39 15.08 10.55
N LEU A 39 4.66 16.25 11.14
CA LEU A 39 3.86 16.80 12.24
C LEU A 39 2.45 17.18 11.77
N ASP A 40 2.34 17.84 10.61
CA ASP A 40 1.06 18.20 10.00
C ASP A 40 0.23 16.95 9.70
N GLU A 41 0.85 15.89 9.22
CA GLU A 41 0.20 14.60 8.98
C GLU A 41 -0.33 13.97 10.27
N PHE A 42 0.41 14.08 11.38
CA PHE A 42 -0.05 13.63 12.69
C PHE A 42 -1.28 14.40 13.16
N PHE A 43 -1.27 15.74 13.09
CA PHE A 43 -2.44 16.54 13.44
C PHE A 43 -3.62 16.31 12.50
N ARG A 44 -3.35 16.12 11.21
CA ARG A 44 -4.37 15.78 10.21
C ARG A 44 -5.06 14.47 10.52
N CYS A 45 -4.34 13.49 11.07
CA CYS A 45 -4.95 12.24 11.54
C CYS A 45 -5.93 12.49 12.70
N HIS A 46 -5.62 13.40 13.62
CA HIS A 46 -6.50 13.76 14.75
C HIS A 46 -7.64 14.73 14.39
N ALA A 47 -7.67 15.26 13.16
CA ALA A 47 -8.75 16.12 12.73
C ALA A 47 -10.11 15.39 12.77
N LEU A 48 -11.18 16.15 13.08
CA LEU A 48 -12.53 15.59 13.27
C LEU A 48 -13.05 14.83 12.04
N GLY A 49 -12.78 15.32 10.83
CA GLY A 49 -13.26 14.69 9.60
C GLY A 49 -12.72 13.27 9.39
N PRO A 50 -11.39 13.07 9.37
CA PRO A 50 -10.78 11.74 9.29
C PRO A 50 -11.21 10.79 10.43
N GLN A 51 -11.29 11.30 11.67
CA GLN A 51 -11.71 10.50 12.83
C GLN A 51 -13.17 10.04 12.70
N PHE A 52 -14.08 10.93 12.27
CA PHE A 52 -15.48 10.56 12.03
C PHE A 52 -15.61 9.49 10.94
N LYS A 53 -14.85 9.60 9.84
CA LYS A 53 -14.83 8.58 8.78
C LYS A 53 -14.31 7.24 9.29
N ALA A 54 -13.30 7.25 10.16
CA ALA A 54 -12.75 6.03 10.75
C ALA A 54 -13.79 5.33 11.64
N VAL A 55 -14.52 6.09 12.49
CA VAL A 55 -15.62 5.55 13.30
C VAL A 55 -16.73 4.99 12.41
N TYR A 56 -17.11 5.69 11.35
CA TYR A 56 -18.14 5.23 10.42
C TYR A 56 -17.75 3.90 9.72
N ARG A 57 -16.49 3.76 9.29
CA ARG A 57 -16.04 2.57 8.53
C ARG A 57 -15.62 1.39 9.39
N HIS A 58 -15.00 1.65 10.54
CA HIS A 58 -14.33 0.64 11.36
C HIS A 58 -14.91 0.54 12.78
N GLY A 59 -15.79 1.46 13.20
CA GLY A 59 -16.36 1.50 14.54
C GLY A 59 -15.40 2.01 15.63
N THR A 60 -14.18 2.37 15.27
CA THR A 60 -13.14 2.84 16.21
C THR A 60 -12.50 4.13 15.72
N LEU A 61 -11.92 4.90 16.64
CA LEU A 61 -11.06 6.03 16.28
C LEU A 61 -9.85 5.56 15.48
N ALA A 62 -9.34 6.42 14.59
CA ALA A 62 -8.16 6.09 13.79
C ALA A 62 -6.91 6.04 14.67
N PHE A 63 -6.07 5.04 14.43
CA PHE A 63 -4.79 4.89 15.12
C PHE A 63 -3.74 5.83 14.52
N CYS A 64 -3.46 6.94 15.20
CA CYS A 64 -2.55 8.00 14.72
C CYS A 64 -1.10 7.88 15.21
N GLN A 65 -0.83 6.95 16.12
CA GLN A 65 0.49 6.80 16.75
C GLN A 65 1.65 6.60 15.74
N PRO A 66 1.52 5.82 14.65
CA PRO A 66 2.61 5.62 13.70
C PRO A 66 3.06 6.92 13.02
N LYS A 67 2.13 7.86 12.80
CA LYS A 67 2.46 9.19 12.23
C LYS A 67 3.33 10.01 13.18
N PHE A 68 3.08 9.89 14.48
CA PHE A 68 3.90 10.52 15.49
C PHE A 68 5.30 9.88 15.58
N GLU A 69 5.41 8.56 15.37
CA GLU A 69 6.71 7.89 15.30
C GLU A 69 7.54 8.35 14.11
N ASP A 70 6.93 8.60 12.96
CA ASP A 70 7.61 9.15 11.79
C ASP A 70 8.13 10.57 12.07
N PHE A 71 7.35 11.38 12.78
CA PHE A 71 7.81 12.70 13.24
C PHE A 71 9.01 12.60 14.18
N LYS A 72 8.94 11.76 15.23
CA LYS A 72 10.06 11.53 16.16
C LYS A 72 11.31 11.03 15.42
N PHE A 73 11.13 10.14 14.45
CA PHE A 73 12.23 9.64 13.64
C PHE A 73 12.88 10.75 12.82
N CYS A 74 12.08 11.60 12.15
CA CYS A 74 12.60 12.74 11.42
C CYS A 74 13.45 13.66 12.30
N LEU A 75 13.01 13.91 13.55
CA LEU A 75 13.81 14.68 14.52
C LEU A 75 15.12 13.98 14.87
N SER A 76 15.11 12.66 15.02
CA SER A 76 16.32 11.90 15.38
C SER A 76 17.40 11.92 14.31
N ILE A 77 17.03 12.02 13.02
CA ILE A 77 17.96 12.03 11.88
C ILE A 77 18.26 13.43 11.35
N LYS A 78 17.74 14.48 11.99
CA LYS A 78 17.83 15.87 11.50
C LYS A 78 19.27 16.38 11.41
N THR A 79 20.15 15.90 12.28
CA THR A 79 21.56 16.30 12.38
C THR A 79 22.48 15.60 11.38
N LEU A 80 22.00 14.57 10.68
CA LEU A 80 22.77 13.85 9.68
C LEU A 80 23.00 14.69 8.42
N GLU A 81 24.03 14.34 7.65
CA GLU A 81 24.26 14.91 6.33
C GLU A 81 23.02 14.68 5.43
N PRO A 82 22.64 15.60 4.52
CA PRO A 82 21.47 15.44 3.65
C PRO A 82 21.38 14.08 2.93
N GLU A 83 22.50 13.55 2.42
CA GLU A 83 22.52 12.23 1.77
C GLU A 83 22.35 11.07 2.75
N GLU A 84 22.95 11.14 3.94
CA GLU A 84 22.79 10.13 4.98
C GLU A 84 21.37 10.12 5.55
N ARG A 85 20.80 11.31 5.78
CA ARG A 85 19.40 11.50 6.16
C ARG A 85 18.47 10.86 5.12
N ARG A 86 18.79 11.05 3.84
CA ARG A 86 18.05 10.42 2.74
C ARG A 86 18.09 8.91 2.79
N LYS A 87 19.28 8.33 2.91
CA LYS A 87 19.45 6.87 3.01
C LYS A 87 18.73 6.29 4.22
N ALA A 88 18.84 6.93 5.39
CA ALA A 88 18.16 6.50 6.60
C ALA A 88 16.63 6.55 6.47
N TRP A 89 16.10 7.60 5.83
CA TRP A 89 14.67 7.72 5.55
C TRP A 89 14.18 6.65 4.56
N ILE A 90 14.89 6.45 3.45
CA ILE A 90 14.58 5.42 2.45
C ILE A 90 14.54 4.04 3.11
N ARG A 91 15.55 3.71 3.91
CA ARG A 91 15.65 2.42 4.58
C ARG A 91 14.46 2.14 5.51
N ARG A 92 14.12 3.08 6.41
CA ARG A 92 12.95 2.94 7.29
C ARG A 92 11.66 2.77 6.48
N ARG A 93 11.54 3.51 5.38
CA ARG A 93 10.38 3.43 4.49
C ARG A 93 10.31 2.08 3.76
N ALA A 94 11.46 1.55 3.33
CA ALA A 94 11.59 0.24 2.72
C ALA A 94 11.21 -0.87 3.70
N GLU A 95 11.68 -0.81 4.95
CA GLU A 95 11.30 -1.75 6.03
C GLU A 95 9.77 -1.78 6.26
N TRP A 96 9.13 -0.61 6.25
CA TRP A 96 7.67 -0.50 6.38
C TRP A 96 6.90 -1.07 5.18
N TRP A 97 7.42 -0.94 3.96
CA TRP A 97 6.82 -1.56 2.79
C TRP A 97 7.07 -3.06 2.74
N ALA A 98 8.31 -3.50 3.00
CA ALA A 98 8.71 -4.89 3.04
C ALA A 98 7.88 -5.68 4.06
N SER A 99 7.71 -5.16 5.28
CA SER A 99 6.88 -5.82 6.31
C SER A 99 5.43 -6.02 5.88
N ARG A 100 4.87 -5.11 5.06
CA ARG A 100 3.50 -5.24 4.55
C ARG A 100 3.39 -6.15 3.33
N ARG A 101 4.44 -6.27 2.53
CA ARG A 101 4.50 -7.21 1.39
C ARG A 101 4.74 -8.65 1.83
N VAL A 102 5.48 -8.85 2.92
CA VAL A 102 5.69 -10.18 3.54
C VAL A 102 4.44 -10.66 4.28
N GLY A 103 3.55 -9.74 4.69
CA GLY A 103 2.26 -10.10 5.25
C GLY A 103 1.35 -10.82 4.24
N GLN A 104 0.26 -11.42 4.75
CA GLN A 104 -0.70 -12.14 3.91
C GLN A 104 -1.32 -11.20 2.87
N SER A 105 -1.19 -11.55 1.60
CA SER A 105 -1.70 -10.79 0.45
C SER A 105 -2.78 -11.59 -0.27
N SER A 106 -3.65 -10.91 -1.02
CA SER A 106 -4.58 -11.59 -1.93
C SER A 106 -3.85 -12.42 -2.99
N GLU A 107 -2.62 -12.05 -3.33
CA GLU A 107 -1.73 -12.80 -4.24
C GLU A 107 -1.32 -14.17 -3.69
N ASP A 108 -1.55 -14.44 -2.40
CA ASP A 108 -1.32 -15.77 -1.81
C ASP A 108 -2.48 -16.74 -2.12
N VAL A 109 -3.66 -16.20 -2.43
CA VAL A 109 -4.87 -16.97 -2.73
C VAL A 109 -5.16 -16.97 -4.23
N TRP A 110 -4.82 -15.89 -4.92
CA TRP A 110 -5.16 -15.66 -6.32
C TRP A 110 -3.91 -15.50 -7.18
N GLU A 111 -3.80 -16.31 -8.22
CA GLU A 111 -2.74 -16.18 -9.23
C GLU A 111 -3.04 -15.05 -10.22
N ILE A 112 -2.00 -14.34 -10.67
CA ILE A 112 -2.12 -13.34 -11.72
C ILE A 112 -2.58 -14.00 -13.01
N ARG A 113 -3.65 -13.47 -13.61
CA ARG A 113 -4.13 -13.94 -14.92
C ARG A 113 -3.12 -13.60 -16.01
N THR A 114 -2.73 -14.61 -16.77
CA THR A 114 -1.91 -14.46 -17.97
C THR A 114 -2.72 -14.03 -19.19
N GLU A 115 -4.01 -14.40 -19.23
CA GLU A 115 -4.90 -14.13 -20.35
C GLU A 115 -6.08 -13.23 -19.93
N PRO A 116 -6.54 -12.33 -20.84
CA PRO A 116 -7.73 -11.53 -20.60
C PRO A 116 -8.99 -12.41 -20.56
N LEU A 117 -9.99 -11.98 -19.78
CA LEU A 117 -11.27 -12.66 -19.73
C LEU A 117 -11.99 -12.52 -21.09
N GLN A 118 -12.39 -13.64 -21.68
CA GLN A 118 -13.01 -13.63 -23.01
C GLN A 118 -14.35 -12.88 -23.08
N ASN A 119 -15.09 -12.78 -21.98
CA ASN A 119 -16.44 -12.22 -21.94
C ASN A 119 -16.63 -11.18 -20.81
N PHE A 120 -15.71 -10.22 -20.69
CA PHE A 120 -15.81 -9.15 -19.68
C PHE A 120 -15.74 -7.76 -20.32
N PRO A 121 -16.69 -6.84 -20.02
CA PRO A 121 -17.86 -7.03 -19.16
C PRO A 121 -18.90 -7.97 -19.79
N PRO A 122 -19.66 -8.74 -18.98
CA PRO A 122 -20.72 -9.59 -19.51
C PRO A 122 -21.78 -8.73 -20.21
N PRO A 123 -22.42 -9.24 -21.28
CA PRO A 123 -23.50 -8.52 -21.94
C PRO A 123 -24.62 -8.19 -20.94
N PRO A 124 -25.31 -7.04 -21.07
CA PRO A 124 -26.41 -6.68 -20.19
C PRO A 124 -27.46 -7.80 -20.15
N MET A 125 -27.92 -8.19 -18.96
CA MET A 125 -28.93 -9.24 -18.71
C MET A 125 -30.35 -8.87 -19.22
N LEU A 126 -30.44 -7.95 -20.19
CA LEU A 126 -31.66 -7.38 -20.76
C LEU A 126 -31.66 -7.57 -22.28
N SER A 127 -31.33 -8.77 -22.75
CA SER A 127 -31.93 -9.27 -23.98
C SER A 127 -33.12 -10.13 -23.55
N PRO A 128 -34.37 -9.72 -23.80
CA PRO A 128 -35.51 -10.61 -23.65
C PRO A 128 -35.22 -11.87 -24.45
N ASP A 129 -35.41 -13.04 -23.87
CA ASP A 129 -35.32 -14.30 -24.60
C ASP A 129 -36.22 -14.20 -25.86
N PRO A 130 -35.74 -14.62 -27.05
CA PRO A 130 -36.59 -14.59 -28.23
C PRO A 130 -37.81 -15.50 -27.98
N VAL A 131 -39.00 -14.88 -27.98
CA VAL A 131 -40.28 -15.60 -27.97
C VAL A 131 -40.29 -16.52 -29.20
N PRO A 132 -40.53 -17.83 -29.06
CA PRO A 132 -40.61 -18.72 -30.22
C PRO A 132 -41.76 -18.26 -31.12
N GLU A 133 -41.44 -17.91 -32.37
CA GLU A 133 -42.44 -17.63 -33.40
C GLU A 133 -43.34 -18.86 -33.58
N ASN A 134 -44.64 -18.63 -33.47
CA ASN A 134 -45.69 -19.62 -33.64
C ASN A 134 -45.48 -20.45 -34.90
N THR A 135 -45.46 -21.77 -34.74
CA THR A 135 -45.74 -22.69 -35.86
C THR A 135 -47.22 -22.55 -36.21
N THR A 136 -47.47 -21.96 -37.37
CA THR A 136 -48.77 -21.92 -38.04
C THR A 136 -49.32 -23.33 -38.28
N ALA A 137 -50.60 -23.53 -37.97
CA ALA A 137 -51.41 -24.63 -38.51
C ALA A 137 -52.06 -24.19 -39.82
#